data_AF-A0A6V7VT69-F1
#
_entry.id   AF-A0A6V7VT69-F1
#
_cell.length_a   1.000
_cell.length_b   1.000
_cell.length_c   1.000
_cell.angle_alpha   90.00
_cell.angle_beta   90.00
_cell.angle_gamma   90.00
#
_symmetry.space_group_name_H-M   'P 1'
#
loop_
_entity.id
_entity.type
_entity.pdbx_description
1 polymer ?
#
loop_
_entity_poly.entity_id
_entity_poly.type
_entity_poly.pdbx_seq_one_letter_code
_entity_poly.pdbx_strand_id
1 'polypeptide(L)'
;MICSACWFLLLFLCGGNTQLQNSLMEQPRVSCEQSHIKMFIHTWLPFSGSVYAKGFFHKDICRVQGNGIGHTANITIPVSADCGMRRRRNVYF
;
A
#
# COMPACT_ATOMS: atom_id res chain seq x y z
N MET A 1 -38.08 -21.12 -27.22
CA MET A 1 -36.65 -21.40 -27.51
C MET A 1 -35.87 -20.14 -27.17
N ILE A 2 -35.40 -20.02 -25.92
CA ILE A 2 -34.67 -18.85 -25.44
C ILE A 2 -33.21 -19.07 -25.83
N CYS A 3 -32.64 -18.10 -26.55
CA CYS A 3 -31.33 -18.22 -27.19
C CYS A 3 -30.23 -18.35 -26.11
N SER A 4 -29.59 -19.52 -26.06
CA SER A 4 -28.48 -19.87 -25.15
C SER A 4 -27.27 -18.92 -25.22
N ALA A 5 -27.23 -18.01 -26.20
CA ALA A 5 -26.18 -17.01 -26.38
C ALA A 5 -26.30 -15.79 -25.43
N CYS A 6 -27.47 -15.55 -24.81
CA CYS A 6 -27.66 -14.42 -23.89
C CYS A 6 -27.00 -14.61 -22.53
N TRP A 7 -26.70 -15.84 -22.11
CA TRP A 7 -26.14 -16.11 -20.77
C TRP A 7 -24.65 -15.72 -20.67
N PHE A 8 -23.88 -15.88 -21.76
CA PHE A 8 -22.43 -15.63 -21.76
C PHE A 8 -22.06 -14.13 -21.78
N LEU A 9 -22.94 -13.25 -22.25
CA LEU A 9 -22.69 -11.81 -22.32
C LEU A 9 -22.75 -11.09 -20.96
N LEU A 10 -23.40 -11.68 -19.95
CA LEU A 10 -23.55 -11.09 -18.62
C LEU A 10 -22.29 -11.25 -17.74
N LEU A 11 -21.38 -12.17 -18.07
CA LEU A 11 -20.18 -12.44 -17.27
C LEU A 11 -18.99 -11.54 -17.63
N PHE A 12 -19.02 -10.82 -18.76
CA PHE A 12 -17.89 -10.01 -19.23
C PHE A 12 -17.90 -8.55 -18.76
N LEU A 13 -19.00 -8.06 -18.17
CA LEU A 13 -19.16 -6.64 -17.83
C LEU A 13 -18.72 -6.26 -16.40
N CYS A 14 -18.28 -7.21 -15.57
CA CYS A 14 -17.92 -6.93 -14.17
C CYS A 14 -16.42 -6.73 -13.92
N GLY A 15 -15.63 -6.44 -14.96
CA GLY A 15 -14.25 -5.98 -14.84
C GLY A 15 -14.19 -4.52 -14.40
N GLY A 16 -14.70 -4.23 -13.19
CA GLY A 16 -14.64 -2.88 -12.62
C GLY A 16 -13.20 -2.42 -12.51
N ASN A 17 -12.87 -1.34 -13.22
CA ASN A 17 -11.60 -0.63 -13.10
C ASN A 17 -11.43 -0.20 -11.63
N THR A 18 -10.62 -0.91 -10.85
CA THR A 18 -10.23 -0.47 -9.51
C THR A 18 -9.17 0.61 -9.65
N GLN A 19 -9.55 1.76 -10.21
CA GLN A 19 -8.71 2.94 -10.15
C GLN A 19 -8.57 3.33 -8.68
N LEU A 20 -7.34 3.56 -8.22
CA LEU A 20 -7.09 4.16 -6.90
C LEU A 20 -7.85 5.50 -6.88
N GLN A 21 -9.03 5.53 -6.25
CA GLN A 21 -9.89 6.72 -6.20
C GLN A 21 -9.26 7.86 -5.37
N ASN A 22 -8.15 7.58 -4.66
CA ASN A 22 -7.43 8.55 -3.87
C ASN A 22 -5.93 8.50 -4.20
N SER A 23 -5.51 9.32 -5.16
CA SER A 23 -4.10 9.47 -5.56
C SER A 23 -3.28 10.20 -4.51
N LEU A 24 -1.96 10.07 -4.61
CA LEU A 24 -1.01 10.85 -3.84
C LEU A 24 -1.03 12.32 -4.27
N MET A 25 -0.98 13.23 -3.29
CA MET A 25 -0.91 14.67 -3.55
C MET A 25 0.52 15.10 -3.91
N GLU A 26 1.51 14.51 -3.24
CA GLU A 26 2.94 14.73 -3.47
C GLU A 26 3.71 13.41 -3.39
N GLN A 27 5.00 13.45 -3.75
CA GLN A 27 5.87 12.29 -3.56
C GLN A 27 5.99 11.95 -2.07
N PRO A 28 5.87 10.66 -1.70
CA PRO A 28 6.08 10.24 -0.33
C PRO A 28 7.46 10.63 0.17
N ARG A 29 7.52 11.18 1.38
CA ARG A 29 8.79 11.52 2.02
C ARG A 29 9.26 10.32 2.83
N VAL A 30 10.54 9.99 2.72
CA VAL A 30 11.15 8.89 3.45
C VAL A 30 12.20 9.46 4.41
N SER A 31 12.01 9.24 5.71
CA SER A 31 13.03 9.50 6.74
C SER A 31 13.67 8.19 7.18
N CYS A 32 14.97 8.10 7.06
CA CYS A 32 15.75 6.95 7.51
C CYS A 32 16.34 7.27 8.89
N GLU A 33 15.82 6.62 9.92
CA GLU A 33 16.32 6.72 11.29
C GLU A 33 17.23 5.52 11.59
N GLN A 34 17.91 5.55 12.73
CA GLN A 34 18.87 4.51 13.10
C GLN A 34 18.26 3.10 13.22
N SER A 35 17.01 2.99 13.67
CA SER A 35 16.32 1.71 13.91
C SER A 35 15.07 1.50 13.07
N HIS A 36 14.61 2.51 12.33
CA HIS A 36 13.34 2.47 11.62
C HIS A 36 13.34 3.41 10.41
N ILE A 37 12.50 3.11 9.43
CA ILE A 37 12.24 3.97 8.29
C ILE A 37 10.82 4.48 8.42
N LYS A 38 10.66 5.80 8.36
CA LYS A 38 9.36 6.47 8.33
C LYS A 38 9.05 6.88 6.90
N MET A 39 7.86 6.56 6.43
CA MET A 39 7.34 7.08 5.17
C MET A 39 6.06 7.86 5.44
N PHE A 40 6.05 9.08 4.92
CA PHE A 40 4.95 10.03 5.04
C PHE A 40 4.24 10.10 3.70
N ILE A 41 2.95 9.78 3.71
CA ILE A 41 2.11 9.74 2.52
C ILE A 41 1.00 10.78 2.68
N HIS A 42 0.88 11.66 1.70
CA HIS A 42 -0.19 12.66 1.63
C HIS A 42 -1.11 12.37 0.44
N THR A 43 -2.40 12.38 0.69
CA THR A 43 -3.45 12.00 -0.27
C THR A 43 -4.50 13.09 -0.41
N TRP A 44 -5.21 13.14 -1.54
CA TRP A 44 -6.21 14.19 -1.82
C TRP A 44 -7.44 14.08 -0.92
N LEU A 45 -7.94 12.86 -0.70
CA LEU A 45 -9.05 12.55 0.19
C LEU A 45 -8.53 11.87 1.45
N PRO A 46 -9.31 11.79 2.53
CA PRO A 46 -8.92 11.02 3.72
C PRO A 46 -8.53 9.58 3.36
N PHE A 47 -7.39 9.13 3.85
CA PHE A 47 -6.86 7.81 3.50
C PHE A 47 -7.52 6.72 4.37
N SER A 48 -8.31 5.87 3.72
CA SER A 48 -8.85 4.63 4.30
C SER A 48 -8.26 3.44 3.55
N GLY A 49 -7.48 2.61 4.25
CA GLY A 49 -6.75 1.50 3.63
C GLY A 49 -5.54 1.07 4.45
N SER A 50 -4.68 0.25 3.87
CA SER A 50 -3.48 -0.26 4.53
C SER A 50 -2.23 0.09 3.75
N VAL A 51 -1.22 0.62 4.45
CA VAL A 51 0.15 0.77 3.93
C VAL A 51 0.98 -0.32 4.60
N TYR A 52 1.77 -1.09 3.85
CA TYR A 52 2.49 -2.22 4.41
C TYR A 52 3.75 -2.58 3.60
N ALA A 53 4.68 -3.26 4.25
CA ALA A 53 5.84 -3.85 3.58
C ALA A 53 5.39 -5.04 2.71
N LYS A 54 5.76 -5.04 1.42
CA LYS A 54 5.34 -6.07 0.46
C LYS A 54 5.68 -7.48 0.95
N GLY A 55 4.66 -8.36 1.02
CA GLY A 55 4.80 -9.74 1.52
C GLY A 55 4.60 -9.90 3.03
N PHE A 56 4.49 -8.80 3.79
CA PHE A 56 4.39 -8.80 5.25
C PHE A 56 3.08 -8.16 5.75
N PHE A 57 2.02 -8.17 4.93
CA PHE A 57 0.70 -7.62 5.30
C PHE A 57 0.11 -8.22 6.58
N HIS A 58 0.42 -9.50 6.85
CA HIS A 58 -0.06 -10.24 8.03
C HIS A 58 0.61 -9.83 9.34
N LYS A 59 1.69 -9.04 9.29
CA LYS A 59 2.40 -8.57 10.48
C LYS A 59 2.00 -7.13 10.77
N ASP A 60 1.36 -6.91 11.91
CA ASP A 60 0.93 -5.57 12.32
C ASP A 60 2.10 -4.60 12.46
N ILE A 61 3.27 -5.08 12.89
CA ILE A 61 4.49 -4.26 12.97
C ILE A 61 4.99 -3.75 11.60
N CYS A 62 4.54 -4.35 10.50
CA CYS A 62 4.93 -4.01 9.13
C CYS A 62 3.78 -3.35 8.35
N ARG A 63 2.67 -3.03 9.02
CA ARG A 63 1.44 -2.52 8.43
C ARG A 63 0.91 -1.35 9.26
N VAL A 64 0.47 -0.31 8.59
CA VAL A 64 -0.33 0.76 9.19
C VAL A 64 -1.69 0.81 8.51
N GLN A 65 -2.73 0.88 9.35
CA GLN A 65 -4.10 1.06 8.90
C GLN A 65 -4.46 2.55 8.93
N GLY A 66 -4.87 3.09 7.79
CA GLY A 66 -5.51 4.39 7.69
C GLY A 66 -6.93 4.32 8.25
N ASN A 67 -7.27 5.25 9.13
CA ASN A 67 -8.56 5.34 9.80
C ASN A 67 -9.60 6.14 9.00
N GLY A 68 -9.26 6.68 7.81
CA GLY A 68 -10.16 7.48 6.99
C GLY A 68 -10.46 8.88 7.55
N ILE A 69 -9.75 9.32 8.59
CA ILE A 69 -9.98 10.63 9.23
C ILE A 69 -9.01 11.69 8.66
N GLY A 70 -7.77 11.29 8.38
CA GLY A 70 -6.71 12.19 7.92
C GLY A 70 -6.32 12.00 6.46
N HIS A 71 -5.83 13.07 5.84
CA HIS A 71 -5.19 13.04 4.51
C HIS A 71 -3.77 12.46 4.54
N THR A 72 -3.23 12.24 5.74
CA THR A 72 -1.85 11.80 5.98
C THR A 72 -1.84 10.40 6.55
N ALA A 73 -1.03 9.52 5.95
CA ALA A 73 -0.73 8.19 6.47
C ALA A 73 0.78 8.07 6.72
N ASN A 74 1.15 7.74 7.96
CA ASN A 74 2.55 7.58 8.37
C ASN A 74 2.81 6.12 8.67
N ILE A 75 3.70 5.49 7.90
CA ILE A 75 4.17 4.13 8.19
C ILE A 75 5.57 4.19 8.79
N THR A 76 5.76 3.44 9.89
CA THR A 76 7.07 3.24 10.50
C THR A 76 7.44 1.78 10.39
N ILE A 77 8.48 1.47 9.62
CA ILE A 77 8.97 0.10 9.41
C ILE A 77 10.26 -0.07 10.22
N PRO A 78 10.32 -0.99 11.20
CA PRO A 78 11.54 -1.27 11.93
C PRO A 78 12.57 -1.94 11.00
N VAL A 79 13.81 -1.48 11.03
CA VAL A 79 14.90 -2.04 10.20
C VAL A 79 15.37 -3.40 10.74
N SER A 80 15.27 -3.61 12.06
CA SER A 80 15.65 -4.85 12.73
C SER A 80 14.56 -5.92 12.73
N ALA A 81 13.31 -5.56 12.39
CA ALA A 81 12.21 -6.49 12.44
C ALA A 81 12.05 -7.25 11.12
N ASP A 82 11.32 -8.37 11.19
CA ASP A 82 11.04 -9.24 10.05
C ASP A 82 9.96 -8.65 9.11
N CYS A 83 10.23 -7.45 8.57
CA CYS A 83 9.43 -6.77 7.55
C CYS A 83 10.04 -6.85 6.14
N GLY A 84 11.02 -7.73 5.94
CA GLY A 84 11.64 -7.96 4.63
C GLY A 84 12.66 -6.90 4.21
N MET A 85 13.14 -6.10 5.14
CA MET A 85 14.18 -5.10 4.90
C MET A 85 15.50 -5.80 4.52
N ARG A 86 16.05 -5.45 3.36
CA ARG A 86 17.36 -5.98 2.90
C ARG A 86 18.44 -4.95 3.13
N ARG A 87 19.56 -5.38 3.72
CA ARG A 87 20.75 -4.56 3.95
C ARG A 87 21.83 -4.97 2.97
N ARG A 88 22.38 -4.02 2.23
CA ARG A 88 23.60 -4.20 1.43
C ARG A 88 24.69 -3.33 2.01
N ARG A 89 25.87 -3.90 2.26
CA ARG A 89 27.06 -3.17 2.70
C ARG A 89 28.04 -3.17 1.53
N ASN A 90 28.45 -1.98 1.10
CA ASN A 90 29.65 -1.85 0.28
C ASN A 90 30.81 -1.59 1.23
N VAL A 91 31.82 -2.45 1.17
CA VAL A 91 33.12 -2.20 1.82
C VAL A 91 34.02 -1.72 0.70
N TYR A 92 34.46 -0.46 0.78
CA TYR A 92 35.53 0.03 -0.07
C TYR A 92 36.84 -0.40 0.58
N PHE A 93 37.67 -1.12 -0.18
CA PHE A 93 39.02 -1.52 0.22
C PHE A 93 40.01 -0.40 -0.07
#